data_AF-A0A2E8WCC4-F1
#
_entry.id   AF-A0A2E8WCC4-F1
#
_cell.length_a   1.000
_cell.length_b   1.000
_cell.length_c   1.000
_cell.angle_alpha   90.00
_cell.angle_beta   90.00
_cell.angle_gamma   90.00
#
_symmetry.space_group_name_H-M   'P 1'
#
loop_
_entity.id
_entity.type
_entity.pdbx_description
1 polymer ?
#
loop_
_entity_poly.entity_id
_entity_poly.type
_entity_poly.pdbx_seq_one_letter_code
_entity_poly.pdbx_strand_id
1 'polypeptide(L)'
;MDEADRIEKIEQMVAAFDVERPRIKLPDTKRIYFVGEDQGDQARSIGQRFWLPVSHAYGIFVCAYTAMFCIPAFTNEALARQPDRFSLKRLPLTIRSTSSFILDAFGYDRRTEREREVIYSPGPVISSNHAKTEHKERISNPTMAYFGVHLIRNAERGIESSEDEKTWHHDYLAGFFRSAGYPIPNRSETDVFVKTVDDTMAGVLHSELWASSLSAANELGTGLTKEDIISSLPDKSRRLFDAS
;
A
#
# COMPACT_ATOMS: atom_id res chain seq x y z
N MET A 1 20.18 20.94 -1.65
CA MET A 1 18.84 20.51 -2.07
C MET A 1 17.93 20.75 -0.90
N ASP A 2 17.14 21.81 -1.00
CA ASP A 2 16.10 22.10 -0.02
C ASP A 2 14.96 21.05 -0.11
N GLU A 3 13.95 21.15 0.74
CA GLU A 3 12.86 20.17 0.76
C GLU A 3 12.01 20.20 -0.52
N ALA A 4 11.83 21.38 -1.13
CA ALA A 4 11.04 21.55 -2.34
C ALA A 4 11.69 20.87 -3.54
N ASP A 5 13.00 21.09 -3.74
CA ASP A 5 13.79 20.43 -4.78
C ASP A 5 13.72 18.89 -4.68
N ARG A 6 13.74 18.38 -3.44
CA ARG A 6 13.67 16.94 -3.18
C ARG A 6 12.31 16.37 -3.54
N ILE A 7 11.23 17.06 -3.18
CA ILE A 7 9.86 16.66 -3.52
C ILE A 7 9.68 16.68 -5.04
N GLU A 8 10.12 17.75 -5.70
CA GLU A 8 10.01 17.90 -7.16
C GLU A 8 10.71 16.74 -7.90
N LYS A 9 11.92 16.36 -7.45
CA LYS A 9 12.64 15.21 -8.01
C LYS A 9 11.81 13.92 -7.94
N ILE A 10 11.15 13.65 -6.82
CA ILE A 10 10.31 12.45 -6.68
C ILE A 10 9.04 12.57 -7.52
N GLU A 11 8.43 13.75 -7.60
CA GLU A 11 7.28 14.01 -8.46
C GLU A 11 7.57 13.75 -9.94
N GLN A 12 8.71 14.24 -10.43
CA GLN A 12 9.17 14.00 -11.81
C GLN A 12 9.37 12.50 -12.09
N MET A 13 9.96 11.77 -11.15
CA MET A 13 10.13 10.32 -11.27
C MET A 13 8.78 9.60 -11.35
N VAL A 14 7.83 9.99 -10.50
CA VAL A 14 6.49 9.38 -10.44
C VAL A 14 5.65 9.73 -11.68
N ALA A 15 5.82 10.93 -12.23
CA ALA A 15 5.17 11.36 -13.47
C ALA A 15 5.66 10.56 -14.70
N ALA A 16 6.86 9.99 -14.64
CA ALA A 16 7.43 9.18 -15.71
C ALA A 16 6.94 7.72 -15.71
N PHE A 17 6.25 7.28 -14.65
CA PHE A 17 5.66 5.94 -14.65
C PHE A 17 4.55 5.86 -15.69
N ASP A 18 4.64 4.87 -16.57
CA ASP A 18 3.66 4.68 -17.62
C ASP A 18 2.30 4.32 -17.00
N VAL A 19 1.38 5.29 -17.01
CA VAL A 19 0.00 5.09 -16.56
C VAL A 19 -0.83 4.80 -17.79
N GLU A 20 -0.61 3.66 -18.43
CA GLU A 20 -1.63 3.13 -19.33
C GLU A 20 -2.89 2.89 -18.48
N ARG A 21 -3.80 3.86 -18.50
CA ARG A 21 -5.13 3.71 -17.91
C ARG A 21 -5.85 2.68 -18.77
N PRO A 22 -6.18 1.48 -18.25
CA PRO A 22 -7.16 0.67 -18.95
C PRO A 22 -8.46 1.46 -18.91
N ARG A 23 -8.94 1.93 -20.08
CA ARG A 23 -10.28 2.54 -20.20
C ARG A 23 -11.31 1.42 -20.02
N ILE A 24 -11.68 1.14 -18.78
CA ILE A 24 -12.73 0.16 -18.48
C ILE A 24 -14.07 0.80 -18.82
N LYS A 25 -14.66 0.44 -19.96
CA LYS A 25 -16.09 0.61 -20.20
C LYS A 25 -16.81 -0.44 -19.35
N LEU A 26 -17.49 0.01 -18.29
CA LEU A 26 -18.33 -0.87 -17.48
C LEU A 26 -19.50 -1.39 -18.35
N PRO A 27 -19.66 -2.71 -18.53
CA PRO A 27 -20.80 -3.30 -19.20
C PRO A 27 -22.04 -3.33 -18.30
N ASP A 28 -23.20 -3.45 -18.96
CA ASP A 28 -24.54 -3.38 -18.38
C ASP A 28 -24.74 -4.45 -17.29
N THR A 29 -25.28 -4.01 -16.15
CA THR A 29 -25.17 -4.63 -14.82
C THR A 29 -26.13 -5.80 -14.59
N LYS A 30 -25.86 -6.98 -15.17
CA LYS A 30 -26.61 -8.20 -14.80
C LYS A 30 -25.82 -9.41 -14.32
N ARG A 31 -24.51 -9.50 -14.54
CA ARG A 31 -23.60 -10.42 -13.82
C ARG A 31 -22.19 -9.82 -13.90
N ILE A 32 -21.69 -9.24 -12.80
CA ILE A 32 -20.38 -8.59 -12.80
C ILE A 32 -19.34 -9.66 -12.47
N TYR A 33 -18.43 -9.95 -13.41
CA TYR A 33 -17.18 -10.68 -13.18
C TYR A 33 -16.05 -9.82 -13.76
N PHE A 34 -15.00 -9.51 -12.99
CA PHE A 34 -13.81 -8.86 -13.54
C PHE A 34 -12.55 -9.44 -12.91
N VAL A 35 -11.51 -9.63 -13.74
CA VAL A 35 -10.69 -10.85 -13.89
C VAL A 35 -11.45 -11.81 -14.81
N GLY A 36 -10.85 -12.24 -15.93
CA GLY A 36 -11.48 -13.23 -16.82
C GLY A 36 -11.90 -14.47 -16.03
N GLU A 37 -12.97 -15.16 -16.42
CA GLU A 37 -13.40 -16.39 -15.71
C GLU A 37 -12.26 -17.41 -15.57
N ASP A 38 -11.36 -17.44 -16.57
CA ASP A 38 -10.14 -18.25 -16.62
C ASP A 38 -9.02 -17.79 -15.66
N GLN A 39 -9.03 -16.52 -15.26
CA GLN A 39 -8.04 -15.92 -14.37
C GLN A 39 -8.54 -15.81 -12.92
N GLY A 40 -9.83 -16.08 -12.65
CA GLY A 40 -10.44 -15.92 -11.34
C GLY A 40 -9.79 -16.79 -10.27
N ASP A 41 -9.53 -18.06 -10.58
CA ASP A 41 -8.90 -18.99 -9.64
C ASP A 41 -7.44 -18.61 -9.36
N GLN A 42 -6.72 -18.11 -10.37
CA GLN A 42 -5.37 -17.58 -10.19
C GLN A 42 -5.37 -16.34 -9.27
N ALA A 43 -6.32 -15.42 -9.47
CA ALA A 43 -6.47 -14.23 -8.63
C ALA A 43 -6.77 -14.57 -7.18
N ARG A 44 -7.65 -15.55 -6.91
CA ARG A 44 -7.90 -16.06 -5.55
C ARG A 44 -6.66 -16.70 -4.97
N SER A 45 -6.00 -17.59 -5.70
CA SER A 45 -4.80 -18.28 -5.22
C SER A 45 -3.69 -17.29 -4.85
N ILE A 46 -3.51 -16.23 -5.62
CA ILE A 46 -2.54 -15.16 -5.35
C ILE A 46 -3.01 -14.31 -4.18
N GLY A 47 -4.28 -13.89 -4.17
CA GLY A 47 -4.90 -13.16 -3.08
C GLY A 47 -4.74 -13.87 -1.73
N GLN A 48 -5.04 -15.17 -1.69
CA GLN A 48 -4.74 -16.03 -0.56
C GLN A 48 -3.25 -15.94 -0.25
N ARG A 49 -2.37 -16.41 -1.14
CA ARG A 49 -0.95 -16.55 -0.80
C ARG A 49 -0.34 -15.28 -0.20
N PHE A 50 -0.59 -14.12 -0.80
CA PHE A 50 -0.02 -12.83 -0.39
C PHE A 50 -0.81 -12.08 0.70
N TRP A 51 -2.05 -12.50 1.02
CA TRP A 51 -2.93 -11.81 1.98
C TRP A 51 -3.66 -12.73 3.00
N LEU A 52 -3.34 -14.03 3.05
CA LEU A 52 -3.82 -15.05 3.99
C LEU A 52 -3.76 -14.56 5.46
N PRO A 53 -4.54 -15.09 6.40
CA PRO A 53 -5.49 -14.36 7.27
C PRO A 53 -5.20 -12.88 7.63
N VAL A 54 -6.19 -12.26 8.27
CA VAL A 54 -6.19 -10.86 8.69
C VAL A 54 -4.89 -10.42 9.43
N SER A 55 -4.30 -11.28 10.26
CA SER A 55 -3.06 -10.98 10.99
C SER A 55 -1.87 -10.71 10.07
N HIS A 56 -1.76 -11.40 8.94
CA HIS A 56 -0.71 -11.16 7.94
C HIS A 56 -0.94 -9.83 7.22
N ALA A 57 -2.17 -9.57 6.77
CA ALA A 57 -2.54 -8.32 6.13
C ALA A 57 -2.26 -7.12 7.06
N TYR A 58 -2.56 -7.24 8.35
CA TYR A 58 -2.19 -6.22 9.32
C TYR A 58 -0.68 -5.99 9.39
N GLY A 59 0.13 -7.05 9.40
CA GLY A 59 1.58 -6.95 9.39
C GLY A 59 2.11 -6.19 8.16
N ILE A 60 1.60 -6.50 6.97
CA ILE A 60 1.95 -5.81 5.72
C ILE A 60 1.67 -4.31 5.83
N PHE A 61 0.50 -3.94 6.35
CA PHE A 61 0.11 -2.54 6.51
C PHE A 61 0.90 -1.83 7.62
N VAL A 62 1.22 -2.51 8.72
CA VAL A 62 2.13 -1.96 9.76
C VAL A 62 3.46 -1.57 9.12
N CYS A 63 4.08 -2.48 8.36
CA CYS A 63 5.37 -2.22 7.71
C CYS A 63 5.26 -1.07 6.69
N ALA A 64 4.21 -1.04 5.87
CA ALA A 64 4.01 0.02 4.88
C ALA A 64 3.78 1.41 5.52
N TYR A 65 3.00 1.50 6.60
CA TYR A 65 2.85 2.75 7.35
C TYR A 65 4.16 3.14 8.05
N THR A 66 4.92 2.18 8.57
CA THR A 66 6.20 2.47 9.20
C THR A 66 7.17 3.10 8.20
N ALA A 67 7.27 2.54 6.98
CA ALA A 67 8.10 3.11 5.92
C ALA A 67 7.67 4.55 5.57
N MET A 68 6.37 4.82 5.54
CA MET A 68 5.84 6.18 5.36
C MET A 68 6.27 7.13 6.48
N PHE A 69 6.22 6.68 7.74
CA PHE A 69 6.63 7.47 8.91
C PHE A 69 8.13 7.83 8.92
N CYS A 70 8.94 7.09 8.17
CA CYS A 70 10.35 7.45 7.96
C CYS A 70 10.52 8.57 6.92
N ILE A 71 9.47 8.98 6.20
CA ILE A 71 9.48 10.06 5.21
C ILE A 71 8.64 11.26 5.73
N PRO A 72 9.29 12.31 6.28
CA PRO A 72 8.58 13.42 6.92
C PRO A 72 7.54 14.13 6.05
N ALA A 73 7.87 14.41 4.79
CA ALA A 73 6.95 15.08 3.87
C ALA A 73 5.66 14.28 3.64
N PHE A 74 5.78 12.96 3.45
CA PHE A 74 4.63 12.07 3.24
C PHE A 74 3.79 11.92 4.51
N THR A 75 4.45 11.89 5.67
CA THR A 75 3.77 11.84 6.96
C THR A 75 3.01 13.13 7.26
N ASN A 76 3.63 14.29 7.01
CA ASN A 76 2.99 15.60 7.15
C ASN A 76 1.74 15.72 6.29
N GLU A 77 1.83 15.30 5.03
CA GLU A 77 0.70 15.30 4.11
C GLU A 77 -0.47 14.45 4.64
N ALA A 78 -0.16 13.25 5.14
CA ALA A 78 -1.17 12.36 5.67
C ALA A 78 -1.80 12.86 7.00
N LEU A 79 -0.99 13.47 7.88
CA LEU A 79 -1.46 14.10 9.13
C LEU A 79 -2.29 15.36 8.88
N ALA A 80 -1.93 16.19 7.89
CA ALA A 80 -2.70 17.38 7.53
C ALA A 80 -4.16 17.06 7.16
N ARG A 81 -4.39 15.86 6.61
CA ARG A 81 -5.72 15.38 6.22
C ARG A 81 -6.50 14.79 7.38
N GLN A 82 -5.81 14.07 8.26
CA GLN A 82 -6.39 13.40 9.43
C GLN A 82 -5.39 13.39 10.59
N PRO A 83 -5.35 14.45 11.42
CA PRO A 83 -4.30 14.64 12.42
C PRO A 83 -4.20 13.54 13.47
N ASP A 84 -5.32 12.89 13.82
CA ASP A 84 -5.35 11.85 14.85
C ASP A 84 -5.14 10.44 14.29
N ARG A 85 -5.08 10.26 12.96
CA ARG A 85 -5.17 8.95 12.28
C ARG A 85 -4.07 7.97 12.66
N PHE A 86 -2.89 8.50 12.99
CA PHE A 86 -1.69 7.72 13.31
C PHE A 86 -1.32 7.72 14.79
N SER A 87 -2.19 8.26 15.65
CA SER A 87 -2.01 8.14 17.09
C SER A 87 -2.03 6.67 17.54
N LEU A 88 -1.40 6.38 18.69
CA LEU A 88 -1.38 5.05 19.33
C LEU A 88 -2.74 4.35 19.31
N LYS A 89 -3.82 5.10 19.59
CA LYS A 89 -5.19 4.58 19.67
C LYS A 89 -5.85 4.38 18.30
N ARG A 90 -5.50 5.17 17.29
CA ARG A 90 -6.18 5.19 15.98
C ARG A 90 -5.45 4.42 14.91
N LEU A 91 -4.12 4.30 14.96
CA LEU A 91 -3.35 3.57 13.96
C LEU A 91 -3.82 2.11 13.79
N PRO A 92 -4.11 1.34 14.85
CA PRO A 92 -4.67 0.00 14.71
C PRO A 92 -5.98 0.01 13.92
N LEU A 93 -6.92 0.91 14.26
CA LEU A 93 -8.20 1.05 13.57
C LEU A 93 -8.03 1.46 12.10
N THR A 94 -7.10 2.37 11.83
CA THR A 94 -6.72 2.77 10.46
C THR A 94 -6.25 1.57 9.66
N ILE A 95 -5.34 0.77 10.23
CA ILE A 95 -4.85 -0.45 9.59
C ILE A 95 -5.98 -1.45 9.36
N ARG A 96 -6.86 -1.68 10.36
CA ARG A 96 -8.03 -2.56 10.19
C ARG A 96 -8.90 -2.11 9.03
N SER A 97 -9.21 -0.82 8.95
CA SER A 97 -10.07 -0.27 7.90
C SER A 97 -9.42 -0.33 6.52
N THR A 98 -8.18 0.12 6.38
CA THR A 98 -7.49 0.17 5.07
C THR A 98 -7.20 -1.23 4.54
N SER A 99 -6.74 -2.14 5.41
CA SER A 99 -6.51 -3.54 5.02
C SER A 99 -7.79 -4.24 4.61
N SER A 100 -8.92 -4.02 5.31
CA SER A 100 -10.21 -4.63 4.93
C SER A 100 -10.63 -4.20 3.53
N PHE A 101 -10.47 -2.91 3.21
CA PHE A 101 -10.81 -2.37 1.90
C PHE A 101 -9.96 -2.99 0.77
N ILE A 102 -8.67 -3.23 1.04
CA ILE A 102 -7.77 -3.88 0.09
C ILE A 102 -8.08 -5.37 0.01
N LEU A 103 -8.26 -6.09 1.12
CA LEU A 103 -8.66 -7.50 1.12
C LEU A 103 -9.97 -7.75 0.35
N ASP A 104 -10.96 -6.87 0.54
CA ASP A 104 -12.20 -6.87 -0.24
C ASP A 104 -11.91 -6.68 -1.74
N ALA A 105 -10.88 -5.90 -2.08
CA ALA A 105 -10.43 -5.69 -3.45
C ALA A 105 -9.89 -6.98 -4.11
N PHE A 106 -9.20 -7.81 -3.32
CA PHE A 106 -8.59 -9.07 -3.76
C PHE A 106 -9.46 -10.29 -3.46
N GLY A 107 -10.78 -10.09 -3.31
CA GLY A 107 -11.74 -11.19 -3.24
C GLY A 107 -11.86 -11.87 -1.87
N TYR A 108 -11.34 -11.28 -0.80
CA TYR A 108 -11.50 -11.79 0.56
C TYR A 108 -12.47 -10.93 1.37
N ASP A 109 -13.65 -11.47 1.71
CA ASP A 109 -14.61 -10.81 2.59
C ASP A 109 -14.27 -11.07 4.06
N ARG A 110 -13.84 -10.00 4.72
CA ARG A 110 -13.50 -10.01 6.13
C ARG A 110 -14.68 -10.16 7.09
N ARG A 111 -15.91 -9.84 6.68
CA ARG A 111 -17.09 -9.95 7.55
C ARG A 111 -17.53 -11.40 7.71
N THR A 112 -17.33 -12.18 6.65
CA THR A 112 -17.74 -13.59 6.59
C THR A 112 -16.57 -14.55 6.74
N GLU A 113 -15.33 -14.03 6.78
CA GLU A 113 -14.07 -14.80 6.76
C GLU A 113 -14.03 -15.81 5.60
N ARG A 114 -14.51 -15.36 4.43
CA ARG A 114 -14.67 -16.20 3.24
C ARG A 114 -14.21 -15.46 2.00
N GLU A 115 -13.85 -16.25 1.00
CA GLU A 115 -13.65 -15.74 -0.34
C GLU A 115 -14.98 -15.30 -0.94
N ARG A 116 -14.93 -14.24 -1.73
CA ARG A 116 -16.08 -13.81 -2.53
C ARG A 116 -16.27 -14.77 -3.70
N GLU A 117 -17.54 -15.09 -3.96
CA GLU A 117 -17.92 -15.80 -5.19
C GLU A 117 -17.51 -15.01 -6.43
N VAL A 118 -17.53 -13.67 -6.33
CA VAL A 118 -17.21 -12.74 -7.41
C VAL A 118 -15.99 -11.89 -7.07
N ILE A 119 -15.02 -11.88 -7.97
CA ILE A 119 -13.85 -11.00 -7.93
C ILE A 119 -14.05 -9.87 -8.94
N TYR A 120 -13.46 -8.72 -8.63
CA TYR A 120 -13.46 -7.56 -9.48
C TYR A 120 -12.02 -7.27 -9.90
N SER A 121 -11.81 -6.87 -11.15
CA SER A 121 -10.55 -6.34 -11.65
C SER A 121 -10.83 -4.95 -12.21
N PRO A 122 -10.11 -3.95 -11.73
CA PRO A 122 -9.12 -3.97 -10.65
C PRO A 122 -9.81 -3.66 -9.31
N GLY A 123 -10.24 -4.70 -8.58
CA GLY A 123 -11.01 -4.62 -7.33
C GLY A 123 -12.33 -3.82 -7.42
N PRO A 124 -13.16 -3.79 -6.37
CA PRO A 124 -13.98 -2.63 -6.04
C PRO A 124 -13.14 -1.37 -6.25
N VAL A 125 -13.44 -0.67 -7.34
CA VAL A 125 -13.00 0.68 -7.61
C VAL A 125 -13.12 1.43 -6.28
N ILE A 126 -12.02 1.98 -5.75
CA ILE A 126 -12.09 3.11 -4.82
C ILE A 126 -13.03 4.06 -5.52
N SER A 127 -14.31 4.05 -5.13
CA SER A 127 -15.34 4.70 -5.93
C SER A 127 -14.82 6.09 -6.23
N SER A 128 -14.97 6.55 -7.47
CA SER A 128 -14.53 7.89 -7.85
C SER A 128 -15.07 8.99 -6.91
N ASN A 129 -15.99 8.66 -6.00
CA ASN A 129 -16.41 9.44 -4.84
C ASN A 129 -15.30 9.73 -3.80
N HIS A 130 -14.26 8.90 -3.65
CA HIS A 130 -13.09 9.27 -2.84
C HIS A 130 -12.26 10.39 -3.48
N ALA A 131 -12.38 10.57 -4.80
CA ALA A 131 -11.81 11.70 -5.54
C ALA A 131 -12.80 12.87 -5.75
N LYS A 132 -14.11 12.65 -5.53
CA LYS A 132 -15.19 13.62 -5.81
C LYS A 132 -15.86 14.24 -4.57
N THR A 133 -15.30 14.06 -3.37
CA THR A 133 -15.70 14.93 -2.25
C THR A 133 -15.00 16.26 -2.42
N GLU A 134 -15.72 17.31 -2.81
CA GLU A 134 -15.27 18.70 -3.04
C GLU A 134 -14.49 19.36 -1.87
N HIS A 135 -14.28 18.63 -0.76
CA HIS A 135 -13.70 19.13 0.49
C HIS A 135 -12.54 18.28 1.04
N LYS A 136 -12.10 17.24 0.33
CA LYS A 136 -10.88 16.49 0.73
C LYS A 136 -9.91 16.51 -0.43
N GLU A 137 -8.80 17.21 -0.25
CA GLU A 137 -7.65 17.14 -1.16
C GLU A 137 -7.31 15.66 -1.40
N ARG A 138 -6.76 15.29 -2.54
CA ARG A 138 -6.34 13.91 -2.84
C ARG A 138 -4.92 13.69 -2.30
N ILE A 139 -4.59 12.51 -1.77
CA ILE A 139 -3.19 12.26 -1.36
C ILE A 139 -2.33 12.32 -2.63
N SER A 140 -1.12 12.87 -2.55
CA SER A 140 -0.25 13.10 -3.68
C SER A 140 0.17 11.80 -4.36
N ASN A 141 0.54 11.90 -5.64
CA ASN A 141 0.99 10.74 -6.40
C ASN A 141 2.26 10.10 -5.79
N PRO A 142 3.31 10.86 -5.39
CA PRO A 142 4.48 10.29 -4.71
C PRO A 142 4.17 9.53 -3.43
N THR A 143 3.36 10.14 -2.55
CA THR A 143 3.01 9.53 -1.26
C THR A 143 2.26 8.21 -1.47
N MET A 144 1.28 8.19 -2.38
CA MET A 144 0.55 6.96 -2.67
C MET A 144 1.41 5.91 -3.38
N ALA A 145 2.27 6.31 -4.31
CA ALA A 145 3.18 5.40 -4.99
C ALA A 145 4.13 4.71 -4.00
N TYR A 146 4.70 5.48 -3.08
CA TYR A 146 5.60 4.94 -2.05
C TYR A 146 4.86 3.98 -1.11
N PHE A 147 3.67 4.36 -0.64
CA PHE A 147 2.84 3.48 0.18
C PHE A 147 2.45 2.18 -0.55
N GLY A 148 1.96 2.28 -1.78
CA GLY A 148 1.52 1.14 -2.59
C GLY A 148 2.66 0.17 -2.89
N VAL A 149 3.84 0.68 -3.24
CA VAL A 149 5.04 -0.14 -3.46
C VAL A 149 5.44 -0.88 -2.18
N HIS A 150 5.42 -0.23 -1.03
CA HIS A 150 5.72 -0.89 0.24
C HIS A 150 4.67 -1.94 0.62
N LEU A 151 3.39 -1.74 0.28
CA LEU A 151 2.38 -2.79 0.44
C LEU A 151 2.71 -4.02 -0.40
N ILE A 152 3.01 -3.84 -1.69
CA ILE A 152 3.36 -4.95 -2.61
C ILE A 152 4.59 -5.70 -2.07
N ARG A 153 5.68 -4.97 -1.77
CA ARG A 153 6.94 -5.57 -1.30
C ARG A 153 6.78 -6.33 0.01
N ASN A 154 6.01 -5.80 0.95
CA ASN A 154 5.79 -6.45 2.24
C ASN A 154 4.86 -7.66 2.12
N ALA A 155 3.89 -7.63 1.21
CA ALA A 155 3.07 -8.80 0.92
C ALA A 155 3.89 -9.93 0.31
N GLU A 156 4.85 -9.63 -0.56
CA GLU A 156 5.73 -10.64 -1.17
C GLU A 156 6.81 -11.17 -0.22
N ARG A 157 7.00 -10.55 0.94
CA ARG A 157 8.13 -10.82 1.82
C ARG A 157 7.97 -12.16 2.53
N GLY A 158 8.99 -13.01 2.39
CA GLY A 158 9.04 -14.32 3.06
C GLY A 158 8.10 -15.36 2.43
N ILE A 159 7.50 -15.05 1.28
CA ILE A 159 6.68 -15.99 0.52
C ILE A 159 7.54 -16.63 -0.58
N GLU A 160 7.59 -17.95 -0.59
CA GLU A 160 8.16 -18.72 -1.69
C GLU A 160 7.13 -18.77 -2.84
N SER A 161 7.40 -18.04 -3.92
CA SER A 161 6.57 -18.01 -5.12
C SER A 161 7.44 -17.76 -6.36
N SER A 162 6.96 -18.12 -7.55
CA SER A 162 7.68 -17.84 -8.79
C SER A 162 7.75 -16.34 -9.09
N GLU A 163 8.73 -15.91 -9.88
CA GLU A 163 8.80 -14.50 -10.31
C GLU A 163 7.62 -14.11 -11.20
N ASP A 164 7.05 -15.05 -11.95
CA ASP A 164 5.83 -14.81 -12.73
C ASP A 164 4.63 -14.50 -11.81
N GLU A 165 4.49 -15.24 -10.70
CA GLU A 165 3.42 -15.01 -9.73
C GLU A 165 3.59 -13.68 -8.99
N LYS A 166 4.83 -13.31 -8.64
CA LYS A 166 5.11 -11.99 -8.05
C LYS A 166 4.91 -10.85 -9.03
N THR A 167 5.24 -11.05 -10.31
CA THR A 167 4.99 -10.07 -11.38
C THR A 167 3.50 -9.86 -11.56
N TRP A 168 2.73 -10.95 -11.63
CA TRP A 168 1.28 -10.87 -11.71
C TRP A 168 0.66 -10.20 -10.47
N HIS A 169 1.12 -10.57 -9.26
CA HIS A 169 0.66 -9.96 -8.02
C HIS A 169 0.94 -8.46 -7.99
N HIS A 170 2.16 -8.06 -8.35
CA HIS A 170 2.54 -6.66 -8.49
C HIS A 170 1.61 -5.94 -9.47
N ASP A 171 1.42 -6.47 -10.68
CA ASP A 171 0.61 -5.81 -11.72
C ASP A 171 -0.86 -5.72 -11.34
N TYR A 172 -1.39 -6.72 -10.63
CA TYR A 172 -2.76 -6.72 -10.15
C TYR A 172 -2.97 -5.64 -9.07
N LEU A 173 -2.06 -5.53 -8.09
CA LEU A 173 -2.13 -4.49 -7.06
C LEU A 173 -1.80 -3.09 -7.61
N ALA A 174 -0.82 -2.97 -8.50
CA ALA A 174 -0.53 -1.74 -9.23
C ALA A 174 -1.74 -1.30 -10.07
N GLY A 175 -2.44 -2.23 -10.72
CA GLY A 175 -3.65 -1.99 -11.49
C GLY A 175 -4.79 -1.38 -10.66
N PHE A 176 -4.93 -1.81 -9.40
CA PHE A 176 -5.86 -1.22 -8.43
C PHE A 176 -5.55 0.25 -8.16
N PHE A 177 -4.30 0.60 -7.87
CA PHE A 177 -3.90 1.99 -7.65
C PHE A 177 -4.00 2.83 -8.94
N ARG A 178 -3.54 2.31 -10.09
CA ARG A 178 -3.61 2.97 -11.40
C ARG A 178 -5.05 3.31 -11.80
N SER A 179 -6.00 2.45 -11.44
CA SER A 179 -7.43 2.68 -11.69
C SER A 179 -8.04 3.73 -10.75
N ALA A 180 -7.48 3.91 -9.56
CA ALA A 180 -7.72 5.07 -8.71
C ALA A 180 -6.95 6.33 -9.16
N GLY A 181 -6.30 6.27 -10.33
CA GLY A 181 -5.55 7.36 -10.95
C GLY A 181 -4.15 7.58 -10.36
N TYR A 182 -3.63 6.64 -9.57
CA TYR A 182 -2.31 6.75 -8.97
C TYR A 182 -1.25 6.07 -9.83
N PRO A 183 -0.21 6.79 -10.30
CA PRO A 183 0.92 6.16 -10.96
C PRO A 183 1.64 5.24 -9.96
N ILE A 184 1.85 3.98 -10.36
CA ILE A 184 2.66 3.00 -9.63
C ILE A 184 3.75 2.51 -10.59
N PRO A 185 5.04 2.47 -10.17
CA PRO A 185 6.13 1.96 -11.01
C PRO A 185 5.88 0.53 -11.44
N ASN A 186 6.52 0.08 -12.52
CA ASN A 186 6.55 -1.34 -12.82
C ASN A 186 7.46 -2.07 -11.82
N ARG A 187 7.36 -3.41 -11.76
CA ARG A 187 8.14 -4.24 -10.84
C ARG A 187 9.64 -3.97 -10.95
N SER A 188 10.15 -3.83 -12.17
CA SER A 188 11.57 -3.55 -12.47
C SER A 188 12.06 -2.20 -11.96
N GLU A 189 11.17 -1.23 -11.73
CA GLU A 189 11.50 0.14 -11.33
C GLU A 189 11.34 0.35 -9.81
N THR A 190 10.67 -0.58 -9.13
CA THR A 190 10.30 -0.48 -7.72
C THR A 190 11.50 -0.26 -6.79
N ASP A 191 12.59 -1.00 -6.96
CA ASP A 191 13.75 -0.87 -6.07
C ASP A 191 14.47 0.46 -6.24
N VAL A 192 14.61 0.93 -7.48
CA VAL A 192 15.21 2.24 -7.78
C VAL A 192 14.35 3.36 -7.19
N PHE A 193 13.03 3.26 -7.33
CA PHE A 193 12.09 4.22 -6.74
C PHE A 193 12.21 4.28 -5.22
N VAL A 194 12.09 3.14 -4.53
CA VAL A 194 12.16 3.07 -3.07
C VAL A 194 13.49 3.61 -2.55
N LYS A 195 14.61 3.19 -3.16
CA LYS A 195 15.94 3.66 -2.79
C LYS A 195 16.08 5.17 -2.97
N THR A 196 15.58 5.71 -4.09
CA THR A 196 15.68 7.15 -4.38
C THR A 196 14.89 7.99 -3.39
N VAL A 197 13.66 7.56 -3.05
CA VAL A 197 12.86 8.21 -2.02
C VAL A 197 13.57 8.15 -0.67
N ASP A 198 14.04 6.98 -0.25
CA ASP A 198 14.70 6.79 1.05
C ASP A 198 15.96 7.67 1.19
N ASP A 199 16.88 7.59 0.22
CA ASP A 199 18.13 8.36 0.23
C ASP A 199 17.88 9.87 0.32
N THR A 200 16.85 10.34 -0.40
CA THR A 200 16.56 11.76 -0.59
C THR A 200 15.72 12.34 0.56
N MET A 201 14.72 11.59 1.03
CA MET A 201 13.63 12.10 1.86
C MET A 201 13.59 11.53 3.28
N ALA A 202 14.28 10.43 3.59
CA ALA A 202 14.18 9.84 4.92
C ALA A 202 14.68 10.78 6.04
N GLY A 203 13.96 10.81 7.16
CA GLY A 203 14.22 11.67 8.31
C GLY A 203 13.48 11.24 9.58
N VAL A 204 13.79 11.89 10.71
CA VAL A 204 13.35 11.47 12.07
C VAL A 204 12.25 12.35 12.67
N LEU A 205 11.68 13.28 11.88
CA LEU A 205 10.74 14.29 12.37
C LEU A 205 9.53 13.68 13.10
N HIS A 206 9.04 12.52 12.63
CA HIS A 206 7.88 11.82 13.19
C HIS A 206 8.25 10.47 13.83
N SER A 207 9.44 10.40 14.44
CA SER A 207 9.94 9.18 15.07
C SER A 207 9.03 8.64 16.19
N GLU A 208 8.20 9.49 16.80
CA GLU A 208 7.17 9.08 17.76
C GLU A 208 6.09 8.17 17.14
N LEU A 209 5.85 8.23 15.83
CA LEU A 209 4.91 7.35 15.13
C LEU A 209 5.48 5.93 14.93
N TRP A 210 6.78 5.75 15.08
CA TRP A 210 7.43 4.43 15.04
C TRP A 210 7.00 3.58 16.24
N ALA A 211 6.94 4.18 17.43
CA ALA A 211 6.37 3.55 18.61
C ALA A 211 4.87 3.21 18.42
N SER A 212 4.14 4.05 17.68
CA SER A 212 2.74 3.76 17.32
C SER A 212 2.63 2.52 16.44
N SER A 213 3.58 2.31 15.54
CA SER A 213 3.62 1.13 14.66
C SER A 213 3.88 -0.16 15.45
N LEU A 214 4.81 -0.13 16.40
CA LEU A 214 5.07 -1.26 17.31
C LEU A 214 3.85 -1.57 18.20
N SER A 215 3.23 -0.54 18.76
CA SER A 215 1.98 -0.69 19.52
C SER A 215 0.86 -1.28 18.68
N ALA A 216 0.73 -0.84 17.43
CA ALA A 216 -0.30 -1.35 16.53
C ALA A 216 -0.04 -2.80 16.11
N ALA A 217 1.22 -3.19 15.86
CA ALA A 217 1.59 -4.58 15.61
C ALA A 217 1.12 -5.51 16.75
N ASN A 218 1.38 -5.11 17.98
CA ASN A 218 0.97 -5.86 19.16
C ASN A 218 -0.56 -5.92 19.32
N GLU A 219 -1.26 -4.78 19.26
CA GLU A 219 -2.72 -4.74 19.42
C GLU A 219 -3.45 -5.53 18.32
N LEU A 220 -2.88 -5.56 17.11
CA LEU A 220 -3.43 -6.29 15.98
C LEU A 220 -3.05 -7.78 15.98
N GLY A 221 -2.19 -8.22 16.90
CA GLY A 221 -1.75 -9.61 17.00
C GLY A 221 -0.98 -10.08 15.77
N THR A 222 -0.17 -9.21 15.17
CA THR A 222 0.59 -9.56 13.94
C THR A 222 1.76 -10.49 14.20
N GLY A 223 2.24 -10.55 15.45
CA GLY A 223 3.45 -11.27 15.82
C GLY A 223 4.75 -10.63 15.33
N LEU A 224 4.69 -9.44 14.69
CA LEU A 224 5.87 -8.72 14.23
C LEU A 224 6.70 -8.22 15.42
N THR A 225 7.99 -8.51 15.38
CA THR A 225 9.00 -7.94 16.27
C THR A 225 9.48 -6.57 15.78
N LYS A 226 10.27 -5.85 16.61
CA LYS A 226 10.93 -4.60 16.18
C LYS A 226 11.85 -4.90 14.99
N GLU A 227 12.55 -6.02 15.04
CA GLU A 227 13.49 -6.50 14.04
C GLU A 227 12.79 -6.81 12.71
N ASP A 228 11.59 -7.38 12.73
CA ASP A 228 10.81 -7.64 11.51
C ASP A 228 10.42 -6.35 10.80
N ILE A 229 9.99 -5.34 11.58
CA ILE A 229 9.65 -4.02 11.05
C ILE A 229 10.90 -3.33 10.50
N ILE A 230 12.00 -3.28 11.27
CA ILE A 230 13.29 -2.70 10.84
C ILE A 230 13.77 -3.33 9.53
N SER A 231 13.71 -4.64 9.44
CA SER A 231 14.17 -5.37 8.25
C SER A 231 13.24 -5.21 7.04
N SER A 232 12.04 -4.65 7.21
CA SER A 232 11.17 -4.24 6.09
C SER A 232 11.56 -2.89 5.50
N LEU A 233 12.33 -2.09 6.24
CA LEU A 233 12.65 -0.73 5.86
C LEU A 233 13.85 -0.68 4.89
N PRO A 234 13.86 0.30 3.97
CA PRO A 234 15.04 0.66 3.20
C PRO A 234 16.20 1.09 4.09
N ASP A 235 17.44 1.05 3.58
CA ASP A 235 18.65 1.12 4.40
C ASP A 235 18.78 2.39 5.27
N LYS A 236 18.43 3.57 4.76
CA LYS A 236 18.54 4.81 5.54
C LYS A 236 17.45 4.88 6.60
N SER A 237 16.20 4.64 6.21
CA SER A 237 15.06 4.51 7.14
C SER A 237 15.32 3.49 8.24
N ARG A 238 15.91 2.33 7.90
CA ARG A 238 16.30 1.28 8.84
C ARG A 238 17.27 1.79 9.91
N ARG A 239 18.35 2.45 9.49
CA ARG A 239 19.36 3.00 10.41
C ARG A 239 18.76 4.07 11.33
N LEU A 240 17.86 4.90 10.82
CA LEU A 240 17.18 5.92 11.61
C LEU A 240 16.26 5.28 12.66
N PHE A 241 15.48 4.28 12.27
CA PHE A 241 14.58 3.54 13.15
C PHE A 241 15.34 2.80 14.26
N ASP A 242 16.46 2.18 13.93
CA ASP A 242 17.28 1.42 14.88
C ASP A 242 17.97 2.32 15.91
N ALA A 243 18.32 3.55 15.51
CA ALA A 243 18.95 4.54 16.39
C ALA A 243 17.98 5.22 17.38
N SER A 244 16.68 4.90 17.33
CA SER A 244 15.62 5.49 18.18
C SER A 244 14.99 4.46 19.12
#